data_AF-A0A645ECP0-F1
#
_entry.id   AF-A0A645ECP0-F1
#
_cell.length_a   1.000
_cell.length_b   1.000
_cell.length_c   1.000
_cell.angle_alpha   90.00
_cell.angle_beta   90.00
_cell.angle_gamma   90.00
#
_symmetry.space_group_name_H-M   'P 1'
#
loop_
_entity.id
_entity.type
_entity.pdbx_description
1 polymer ?
#
loop_
_entity_poly.entity_id
_entity_poly.type
_entity_poly.pdbx_seq_one_letter_code
_entity_poly.pdbx_strand_id
1 'polypeptide(L)'
;MYLNYTGMTAEKLKEEFRPQAERSVKVRLALEKIAKLEDIAIGDGETDEEYARLASEYKIEDEKAREYFDRELVANDLKISKALKLVKDSAKINEKPFEPHSHECDDENCGCHHGEDHDHE
;
A
#
# COMPACT_ATOMS: atom_id res chain seq x y z
N MET A 1 -17.46 11.34 -13.28
CA MET A 1 -16.67 11.95 -14.37
C MET A 1 -15.77 10.92 -15.04
N TYR A 2 -15.00 10.10 -14.30
CA TYR A 2 -14.17 9.02 -14.85
C TYR A 2 -14.91 8.02 -15.76
N LEU A 3 -15.99 7.40 -15.27
CA LEU A 3 -16.80 6.44 -16.03
C LEU A 3 -17.38 7.00 -17.35
N ASN A 4 -17.69 8.31 -17.37
CA ASN A 4 -18.22 8.98 -18.56
C ASN A 4 -17.13 9.23 -19.62
N TYR A 5 -15.88 9.37 -19.20
CA TYR A 5 -14.74 9.61 -20.09
C TYR A 5 -14.19 8.31 -20.68
N THR A 6 -14.17 7.23 -19.90
CA THR A 6 -13.66 5.92 -20.33
C THR A 6 -14.72 5.06 -21.03
N GLY A 7 -15.98 5.50 -21.09
CA GLY A 7 -17.08 4.73 -21.66
C GLY A 7 -17.40 3.44 -20.89
N MET A 8 -16.90 3.31 -19.66
CA MET A 8 -17.09 2.14 -18.80
C MET A 8 -18.34 2.26 -17.94
N THR A 9 -19.00 1.14 -17.68
CA THR A 9 -20.08 1.07 -16.68
C THR A 9 -19.50 0.80 -15.29
N ALA A 10 -20.26 1.13 -14.24
CA ALA A 10 -19.85 0.87 -12.87
C ALA A 10 -19.64 -0.65 -12.61
N GLU A 11 -20.41 -1.48 -13.28
CA GLU A 11 -20.33 -2.95 -13.21
C GLU A 11 -19.04 -3.46 -13.82
N LYS A 12 -18.67 -2.98 -15.02
CA LYS A 12 -17.41 -3.36 -15.68
C LYS A 12 -16.20 -2.91 -14.87
N LEU A 13 -16.23 -1.68 -14.35
CA LEU A 13 -15.17 -1.19 -13.47
C LEU A 13 -15.03 -2.09 -12.24
N LYS A 14 -16.13 -2.46 -11.58
CA LYS A 14 -16.06 -3.39 -10.44
C LYS A 14 -15.46 -4.74 -10.80
N GLU A 15 -15.78 -5.27 -11.98
CA GLU A 15 -15.27 -6.55 -12.46
C GLU A 15 -13.76 -6.51 -12.72
N GLU A 16 -13.27 -5.44 -13.36
CA GLU A 16 -11.85 -5.24 -13.65
C GLU A 16 -11.01 -5.09 -12.37
N PHE A 17 -11.50 -4.35 -11.37
CA PHE A 17 -10.77 -4.15 -10.12
C PHE A 17 -10.92 -5.32 -9.12
N ARG A 18 -11.89 -6.21 -9.33
CA ARG A 18 -12.18 -7.34 -8.42
C ARG A 18 -10.96 -8.21 -8.09
N PRO A 19 -10.18 -8.72 -9.07
CA PRO A 19 -9.05 -9.61 -8.76
C PRO A 19 -7.97 -8.91 -7.94
N GLN A 20 -7.68 -7.64 -8.22
CA GLN A 20 -6.70 -6.87 -7.46
C GLN A 20 -7.21 -6.59 -6.04
N ALA A 21 -8.45 -6.13 -5.90
CA ALA A 21 -9.07 -5.86 -4.61
C ALA A 21 -9.12 -7.11 -3.73
N GLU A 22 -9.48 -8.27 -4.31
CA GLU A 22 -9.50 -9.54 -3.60
C GLU A 22 -8.11 -9.93 -3.07
N ARG A 23 -7.06 -9.77 -3.89
CA ARG A 23 -5.67 -10.00 -3.44
C ARG A 23 -5.29 -9.06 -2.31
N SER A 24 -5.55 -7.76 -2.47
CA SER A 24 -5.21 -6.75 -1.45
C SER A 24 -5.88 -7.04 -0.12
N VAL A 25 -7.18 -7.39 -0.13
CA VAL A 25 -7.91 -7.72 1.10
C VAL A 25 -7.37 -9.01 1.74
N LYS A 26 -7.07 -10.05 0.94
CA LYS A 26 -6.51 -11.29 1.47
C LYS A 26 -5.15 -11.07 2.15
N VAL A 27 -4.26 -10.30 1.53
CA VAL A 27 -2.93 -9.99 2.09
C VAL A 27 -3.08 -9.19 3.39
N ARG A 28 -3.95 -8.17 3.39
CA ARG A 28 -4.24 -7.37 4.58
C ARG A 28 -4.72 -8.24 5.74
N LEU A 29 -5.73 -9.09 5.50
CA LEU A 29 -6.28 -9.99 6.52
C LEU A 29 -5.23 -11.00 7.03
N ALA A 30 -4.34 -11.48 6.17
CA ALA A 30 -3.25 -12.36 6.57
C ALA A 30 -2.26 -11.65 7.50
N LEU A 31 -1.82 -10.43 7.14
CA LEU A 31 -0.91 -9.64 7.97
C LEU A 31 -1.54 -9.22 9.30
N GLU A 32 -2.83 -8.87 9.31
CA GLU A 32 -3.57 -8.59 10.54
C GLU A 32 -3.62 -9.82 11.46
N LYS A 33 -3.79 -11.01 10.90
CA LYS A 33 -3.77 -12.24 11.68
C LYS A 33 -2.38 -12.52 12.26
N ILE A 34 -1.32 -12.28 11.50
CA ILE A 34 0.06 -12.40 11.98
C ILE A 34 0.32 -11.40 13.11
N ALA A 35 -0.07 -10.13 12.93
CA ALA A 35 0.08 -9.11 13.97
C ALA A 35 -0.61 -9.49 15.28
N LYS A 36 -1.79 -10.14 15.22
CA LYS A 36 -2.50 -10.65 16.39
C LYS A 36 -1.86 -11.87 17.03
N LEU A 37 -1.24 -12.76 16.24
CA LEU A 37 -0.59 -13.97 16.75
C LEU A 37 0.74 -13.66 17.43
N GLU A 38 1.48 -12.68 16.89
CA GLU A 38 2.77 -12.22 17.42
C GLU A 38 2.62 -11.10 18.47
N ASP A 39 1.39 -10.76 18.85
CA ASP A 39 1.04 -9.71 19.82
C ASP A 39 1.73 -8.36 19.56
N ILE A 40 1.69 -7.91 18.31
CA ILE A 40 2.34 -6.66 17.91
C ILE A 40 1.57 -5.47 18.48
N ALA A 41 2.16 -4.84 19.49
CA ALA A 41 1.71 -3.55 20.01
C ALA A 41 2.44 -2.38 19.33
N ILE A 42 1.72 -1.27 19.19
CA ILE A 42 2.26 0.02 18.77
C ILE A 42 2.27 0.91 19.99
N GLY A 43 3.44 1.46 20.31
CA GLY A 43 3.58 2.43 21.38
C GLY A 43 2.99 3.77 20.99
N ASP A 44 2.60 4.57 21.98
CA ASP A 44 2.09 5.91 21.73
C ASP A 44 3.10 6.79 20.97
N GLY A 45 4.39 6.68 21.32
CA GLY A 45 5.48 7.42 20.65
C GLY A 45 5.70 7.03 19.18
N GLU A 46 5.46 5.78 18.81
CA GLU A 46 5.58 5.36 17.40
C GLU A 46 4.44 5.92 16.54
N THR A 47 3.28 6.13 17.16
CA THR A 47 2.15 6.77 16.49
C THR A 47 2.45 8.26 16.28
N ASP A 48 3.09 8.91 17.25
CA ASP A 48 3.51 10.31 17.15
C ASP A 48 4.59 10.54 16.08
N GLU A 49 5.56 9.63 15.97
CA GLU A 49 6.55 9.65 14.88
C GLU A 49 5.88 9.54 13.50
N GLU A 50 4.86 8.69 13.37
CA GLU A 50 4.12 8.56 12.12
C GLU A 50 3.30 9.80 11.80
N TYR A 51 2.69 10.45 12.80
CA TYR A 51 2.03 11.75 12.61
C TYR A 51 3.00 12.83 12.13
N ALA A 52 4.21 12.90 12.72
CA ALA A 52 5.24 13.83 12.26
C ALA A 52 5.67 13.54 10.82
N ARG A 53 5.77 12.25 10.44
CA ARG A 53 6.07 11.82 9.07
C ARG A 53 4.98 12.25 8.10
N LEU A 54 3.71 11.99 8.44
CA LEU A 54 2.54 12.38 7.64
C LEU A 54 2.43 13.91 7.52
N ALA A 55 2.65 14.64 8.61
CA ALA A 55 2.65 16.10 8.61
C ALA A 55 3.70 16.66 7.64
N SER A 56 4.91 16.09 7.65
CA SER A 56 5.99 16.45 6.73
C SER A 56 5.66 16.12 5.28
N GLU A 57 5.14 14.92 5.01
CA GLU A 57 4.80 14.44 3.67
C GLU A 57 3.69 15.28 3.01
N TYR A 58 2.64 15.58 3.77
CA TYR A 58 1.51 16.38 3.30
C TYR A 58 1.73 17.90 3.47
N LYS A 59 2.87 18.33 4.03
CA LYS A 59 3.20 19.73 4.33
C LYS A 59 2.11 20.43 5.17
N ILE A 60 1.58 19.72 6.15
CA ILE A 60 0.59 20.22 7.12
C ILE A 60 1.19 20.26 8.53
N GLU A 61 0.52 20.95 9.45
CA GLU A 61 0.90 20.96 10.87
C GLU A 61 0.52 19.64 11.54
N ASP A 62 1.31 19.20 12.53
CA ASP A 62 1.09 17.94 13.27
C ASP A 62 -0.30 17.88 13.92
N GLU A 63 -0.76 18.99 14.49
CA GLU A 63 -2.11 19.10 15.08
C GLU A 63 -3.20 18.82 14.04
N LYS A 64 -3.05 19.35 12.82
CA LYS A 64 -3.98 19.08 11.73
C LYS A 64 -3.88 17.63 11.24
N ALA A 65 -2.68 17.05 11.21
CA ALA A 65 -2.52 15.64 10.87
C ALA A 65 -3.29 14.73 11.84
N ARG A 66 -3.26 15.05 13.15
CA ARG A 66 -4.04 14.33 14.18
C ARG A 66 -5.54 14.50 14.04
N GLU A 67 -6.00 15.65 13.52
CA GLU A 67 -7.43 15.88 13.23
C GLU A 67 -7.89 15.12 11.97
N TYR A 68 -7.05 15.03 10.94
CA TYR A 68 -7.39 14.36 9.68
C TYR A 68 -7.27 12.84 9.75
N PHE A 69 -6.29 12.31 10.48
CA PHE A 69 -6.03 10.89 10.56
C PHE A 69 -6.38 10.33 11.94
N ASP A 70 -7.39 9.46 11.97
CA ASP A 70 -7.81 8.79 13.19
C ASP A 70 -6.68 7.93 13.78
N ARG A 71 -6.46 8.08 15.09
CA ARG A 71 -5.38 7.43 15.82
C ARG A 71 -5.46 5.90 15.77
N GLU A 72 -6.65 5.34 15.84
CA GLU A 72 -6.85 3.90 15.80
C GLU A 72 -6.50 3.36 14.41
N LEU A 73 -6.87 4.08 13.35
CA LEU A 73 -6.52 3.70 11.97
C LEU A 73 -5.01 3.75 11.73
N VAL A 74 -4.35 4.84 12.15
CA VAL A 74 -2.88 4.98 12.03
C VAL A 74 -2.17 3.88 12.82
N ALA A 75 -2.60 3.63 14.05
CA ALA A 75 -2.02 2.56 14.87
C ALA A 75 -2.21 1.17 14.24
N ASN A 76 -3.36 0.91 13.61
CA ASN A 76 -3.60 -0.37 12.91
C ASN A 76 -2.70 -0.52 11.67
N ASP A 77 -2.51 0.55 10.89
CA ASP A 77 -1.61 0.52 9.73
C ASP A 77 -0.14 0.31 10.14
N LEU A 78 0.27 0.91 11.27
CA LEU A 78 1.60 0.67 11.85
C LEU A 78 1.79 -0.79 12.30
N LYS A 79 0.78 -1.42 12.90
CA LYS A 79 0.82 -2.86 13.25
C LYS A 79 1.04 -3.74 12.04
N ILE A 80 0.29 -3.48 10.97
CA ILE A 80 0.39 -4.25 9.72
C ILE A 80 1.76 -4.05 9.08
N SER A 81 2.28 -2.83 9.11
CA SER A 81 3.61 -2.50 8.59
C SER A 81 4.72 -3.23 9.36
N LYS A 82 4.60 -3.34 10.69
CA LYS A 82 5.51 -4.16 11.51
C LYS A 82 5.37 -5.65 11.22
N ALA A 83 4.14 -6.17 11.09
CA ALA A 83 3.93 -7.57 10.71
C ALA A 83 4.58 -7.90 9.37
N LEU A 84 4.51 -6.98 8.40
CA LEU A 84 5.19 -7.13 7.12
C LEU A 84 6.72 -7.19 7.28
N LYS A 85 7.31 -6.32 8.11
CA LYS A 85 8.75 -6.34 8.41
C LYS A 85 9.16 -7.69 9.01
N LEU A 86 8.41 -8.20 10.00
CA LEU A 86 8.66 -9.52 10.60
C LEU A 86 8.60 -10.66 9.57
N VAL A 87 7.62 -10.64 8.67
CA VAL A 87 7.50 -11.63 7.59
C VAL A 87 8.71 -11.55 6.65
N LYS A 88 9.15 -10.34 6.30
CA LYS A 88 10.33 -10.12 5.45
C LYS A 88 11.60 -10.63 6.12
N ASP A 89 11.79 -10.35 7.40
CA ASP A 89 12.98 -10.74 8.16
C ASP A 89 13.04 -12.26 8.39
N SER A 90 11.87 -12.91 8.47
CA SER A 90 11.76 -14.37 8.59
C SER A 90 11.86 -15.10 7.24
N ALA A 91 11.85 -14.37 6.12
CA ALA A 91 11.85 -14.97 4.79
C ALA A 91 13.24 -15.50 4.42
N LYS A 92 13.30 -16.72 3.87
CA LYS A 92 14.53 -17.24 3.27
C LYS A 92 14.76 -16.54 1.93
N ILE A 93 15.71 -15.62 1.91
CA ILE A 93 16.07 -14.87 0.71
C ILE A 93 16.87 -15.79 -0.20
N ASN A 94 16.26 -16.18 -1.32
CA ASN A 94 17.00 -16.71 -2.46
C ASN A 94 17.33 -15.52 -3.35
N GLU A 95 18.61 -15.12 -3.40
CA GLU A 95 19.09 -14.12 -4.34
C GLU A 95 19.02 -14.71 -5.76
N LYS A 96 17.84 -14.61 -6.38
CA LYS A 96 17.74 -14.77 -7.82
C LYS A 96 18.17 -13.44 -8.44
N PRO A 97 19.17 -13.41 -9.33
CA PRO A 97 19.47 -12.23 -10.12
C PRO A 97 18.17 -11.71 -10.73
N PHE A 98 17.99 -10.39 -10.72
CA PHE A 98 16.91 -9.73 -11.44
C PHE A 98 17.07 -10.07 -12.92
N GLU A 99 16.35 -11.08 -13.37
CA GLU A 99 16.11 -11.32 -14.79
C GLU A 99 14.97 -10.38 -15.15
N PRO A 100 15.23 -9.31 -15.93
CA PRO A 100 14.16 -8.44 -16.38
C PRO A 100 13.13 -9.31 -17.09
N HIS A 101 11.89 -9.30 -16.60
CA HIS A 101 10.80 -9.99 -17.26
C HIS A 101 10.60 -9.31 -18.61
N SER A 102 11.12 -9.92 -19.69
CA SER A 102 10.80 -9.53 -21.05
C SER A 102 9.34 -9.90 -21.31
N HIS A 103 8.44 -9.05 -20.84
CA HIS A 103 7.11 -9.03 -21.40
C HIS A 103 7.28 -8.50 -22.82
N GLU A 104 7.11 -9.36 -23.82
CA GLU A 104 6.74 -8.88 -25.15
C GLU A 104 5.38 -8.21 -24.98
N CYS A 105 5.41 -6.89 -24.86
CA CYS A 105 4.22 -6.07 -24.92
C CYS A 105 3.71 -6.11 -26.35
N ASP A 106 2.80 -7.04 -26.65
CA ASP A 106 1.84 -6.83 -27.72
C ASP A 106 1.03 -5.58 -27.33
N ASP A 107 1.30 -4.48 -28.03
CA ASP A 107 0.84 -3.09 -27.77
C ASP A 107 -0.67 -2.91 -27.65
N GLU A 108 -1.49 -3.95 -27.80
CA GLU A 108 -2.94 -3.85 -27.80
C GLU A 108 -3.61 -4.11 -26.43
N ASN A 109 -2.89 -4.55 -25.39
CA ASN A 109 -3.53 -4.73 -24.06
C ASN A 109 -2.61 -4.65 -22.82
N CYS A 110 -1.43 -4.04 -22.90
CA CYS A 110 -0.51 -3.91 -21.77
C CYS A 110 -0.71 -2.58 -21.01
N GLY A 111 -1.56 -2.56 -19.98
CA GLY A 111 -1.82 -1.39 -19.12
C GLY A 111 -0.68 -1.03 -18.15
N CYS A 112 0.57 -1.28 -18.50
CA CYS A 112 1.73 -0.97 -17.67
C CYS A 112 2.30 0.41 -18.03
N HIS A 113 1.91 1.46 -17.29
CA HIS A 113 2.64 2.73 -17.27
C HIS A 113 4.02 2.50 -16.62
N HIS A 114 5.01 2.14 -17.43
CA HIS A 114 6.41 2.21 -17.04
C HIS A 114 6.89 3.65 -17.23
N GLY A 115 7.08 4.34 -16.10
CA GLY A 115 8.02 5.45 -15.91
C GLY A 115 7.89 6.66 -16.82
N GLU A 116 7.25 7.72 -16.35
CA GLU A 116 7.82 9.05 -16.58
C GLU A 116 8.72 9.34 -15.38
N ASP A 117 10.02 9.39 -15.66
CA ASP A 117 11.04 9.95 -14.77
C ASP A 117 10.63 11.38 -14.38
N HIS A 118 10.02 11.53 -13.21
CA HIS A 118 9.86 12.84 -12.60
C HIS A 118 11.18 13.23 -11.93
N ASP A 119 12.07 13.80 -12.73
CA ASP A 119 13.17 14.63 -12.25
C ASP A 119 12.60 15.70 -11.31
N HIS A 120 12.93 15.58 -10.02
CA HIS A 120 12.71 16.62 -9.03
C HIS A 120 13.89 17.60 -9.08
N GLU A 121 13.65 18.78 -9.63
CA GLU A 121 14.37 20.02 -9.28
C GLU A 121 13.90 20.58 -7.92
#